data_AF-A0A6P0IJD3-F1
#
_entry.id   AF-A0A6P0IJD3-F1
#
_cell.length_a   1.000
_cell.length_b   1.000
_cell.length_c   1.000
_cell.angle_alpha   90.00
_cell.angle_beta   90.00
_cell.angle_gamma   90.00
#
_symmetry.space_group_name_H-M   'P 1'
#
loop_
_entity.id
_entity.type
_entity.pdbx_description
1 polymer ?
#
loop_
_entity_poly.entity_id
_entity_poly.type
_entity_poly.pdbx_seq_one_letter_code
_entity_poly.pdbx_strand_id
1 'polypeptide(L)'
;MKAYSVDIRTKIITAYLDCEGSITQLSKRFKVSRDFVFIIIKKFKDTGDLSPGKQGNNRASKLEPFTEFIKSMLSDYPSLTLSEIVEILENEKKITVHITTLSRFLKKLNITRKKKLYMPLKPKRKG
;
A
#
# COMPACT_ATOMS: atom_id res chain seq x y z
N MET A 1 -11.49 -11.22 -5.77
CA MET A 1 -12.59 -10.76 -6.64
C MET A 1 -12.02 -9.75 -7.63
N LYS A 2 -12.19 -9.96 -8.94
CA LYS A 2 -11.67 -9.06 -9.98
C LYS A 2 -12.50 -7.78 -9.98
N ALA A 3 -11.88 -6.60 -9.94
CA ALA A 3 -12.62 -5.35 -10.02
C ALA A 3 -13.27 -5.25 -11.42
N TYR A 4 -14.52 -4.79 -11.49
CA TYR A 4 -15.12 -4.39 -12.76
C TYR A 4 -14.24 -3.31 -13.42
N SER A 5 -14.10 -3.37 -14.75
CA SER A 5 -13.31 -2.40 -15.52
C SER A 5 -13.71 -0.97 -15.16
N VAL A 6 -12.72 -0.06 -15.15
CA VAL A 6 -12.93 1.38 -14.92
C VAL A 6 -14.04 1.92 -15.83
N ASP A 7 -14.11 1.41 -17.07
CA ASP A 7 -15.11 1.81 -18.06
C ASP A 7 -16.56 1.60 -17.62
N ILE A 8 -16.86 0.54 -16.87
CA ILE A 8 -18.22 0.29 -16.40
C ILE A 8 -18.63 1.33 -15.36
N ARG A 9 -17.73 1.73 -14.47
CA ARG A 9 -18.01 2.74 -13.44
C ARG A 9 -18.27 4.10 -14.07
N THR A 10 -17.43 4.49 -15.03
CA THR A 10 -17.59 5.75 -15.77
C THR A 10 -18.92 5.76 -16.50
N LYS A 11 -19.25 4.69 -17.23
CA LYS A 11 -20.52 4.58 -17.98
C LYS A 11 -21.76 4.63 -17.08
N ILE A 12 -21.72 3.99 -15.91
CA ILE A 12 -22.81 4.05 -14.93
C ILE A 12 -23.02 5.48 -14.42
N ILE A 13 -21.94 6.24 -14.21
CA ILE A 13 -22.05 7.60 -13.67
C ILE A 13 -22.45 8.61 -14.74
N THR A 14 -21.94 8.52 -15.97
CA THR A 14 -22.49 9.33 -17.07
C THR A 14 -23.98 9.08 -17.24
N ALA A 15 -24.41 7.81 -17.26
CA ALA A 15 -25.83 7.46 -17.34
C ALA A 15 -26.67 8.02 -16.17
N TYR A 16 -26.09 8.08 -14.97
CA TYR A 16 -26.73 8.68 -13.81
C TYR A 16 -26.82 10.22 -13.93
N LEU A 17 -25.77 10.88 -14.43
CA LEU A 17 -25.72 12.33 -14.65
C LEU A 17 -26.68 12.77 -15.77
N ASP A 18 -26.81 11.94 -16.81
CA ASP A 18 -27.71 12.16 -17.95
C ASP A 18 -29.18 11.85 -17.59
N CYS A 19 -29.48 11.53 -16.33
CA CYS A 19 -30.82 11.19 -15.84
C CYS A 19 -31.49 10.03 -16.61
N GLU A 20 -30.70 9.10 -17.18
CA GLU A 20 -31.21 8.00 -18.00
C GLU A 20 -32.03 6.96 -17.20
N GLY A 21 -32.02 7.03 -15.87
CA GLY A 21 -32.89 6.24 -15.03
C GLY A 21 -32.47 6.12 -13.56
N SER A 22 -33.30 5.42 -12.79
CA SER A 22 -33.05 5.07 -11.39
C SER A 22 -31.96 4.00 -11.24
N ILE A 23 -31.43 3.85 -10.02
CA ILE A 23 -30.40 2.83 -9.67
C ILE A 23 -30.79 1.43 -10.18
N THR A 24 -32.07 1.06 -10.04
CA THR A 24 -32.61 -0.24 -10.47
C THR A 24 -32.63 -0.39 -12.00
N GLN A 25 -32.89 0.69 -12.74
CA GLN A 25 -32.86 0.68 -14.21
C GLN A 25 -31.42 0.60 -14.71
N LEU A 26 -30.51 1.38 -14.11
CA LEU A 26 -29.08 1.35 -14.43
C LEU A 26 -28.46 -0.03 -14.15
N SER A 27 -28.81 -0.67 -13.03
CA SER A 27 -28.29 -2.01 -12.71
C SER A 27 -28.71 -3.06 -13.75
N LYS A 28 -29.96 -2.99 -14.23
CA LYS A 28 -30.46 -3.87 -15.31
C LYS A 28 -29.76 -3.58 -16.64
N ARG A 29 -29.62 -2.31 -17.03
CA ARG A 29 -28.96 -1.88 -18.29
C ARG A 29 -27.51 -2.36 -18.36
N PHE A 30 -26.76 -2.18 -17.28
CA PHE A 30 -25.35 -2.53 -17.21
C PHE A 30 -25.09 -3.98 -16.75
N LYS A 31 -26.15 -4.76 -16.49
CA LYS A 31 -26.07 -6.17 -16.01
C LYS A 31 -25.17 -6.33 -14.79
N VAL A 32 -25.25 -5.39 -13.85
CA VAL A 32 -24.52 -5.37 -12.58
C VAL A 32 -25.48 -5.42 -11.40
N SER A 33 -24.98 -5.70 -10.20
CA SER A 33 -25.83 -5.67 -9.00
C SER A 33 -26.28 -4.25 -8.67
N ARG A 34 -27.48 -4.13 -8.08
CA ARG A 34 -28.03 -2.85 -7.60
C ARG A 34 -27.09 -2.17 -6.61
N ASP A 35 -26.54 -2.95 -5.67
CA ASP A 35 -25.61 -2.46 -4.66
C ASP A 35 -24.32 -1.90 -5.27
N PHE A 36 -23.82 -2.50 -6.34
CA PHE A 36 -22.65 -1.99 -7.04
C PHE A 36 -22.90 -0.60 -7.65
N VAL A 37 -24.05 -0.40 -8.29
CA VAL A 37 -24.46 0.91 -8.83
C VAL A 37 -24.64 1.93 -7.70
N PHE A 38 -25.30 1.53 -6.60
CA PHE A 38 -25.51 2.40 -5.44
C PHE A 38 -24.17 2.85 -4.81
N ILE A 39 -23.24 1.91 -4.58
CA ILE A 39 -21.91 2.21 -4.01
C ILE A 39 -21.14 3.19 -4.91
N ILE A 40 -21.21 3.00 -6.22
CA ILE A 40 -20.55 3.88 -7.19
C ILE A 40 -21.12 5.30 -7.14
N ILE A 41 -22.44 5.44 -7.21
CA ILE A 41 -23.12 6.74 -7.16
C ILE A 41 -22.84 7.44 -5.82
N LYS A 42 -22.93 6.71 -4.71
CA LYS A 42 -22.64 7.24 -3.38
C LYS A 42 -21.20 7.77 -3.30
N LYS A 43 -20.23 6.95 -3.72
CA LYS A 43 -18.81 7.36 -3.73
C LYS A 43 -18.60 8.61 -4.58
N PHE A 44 -19.22 8.68 -5.76
CA PHE A 44 -19.14 9.84 -6.64
C PHE A 44 -19.74 11.11 -6.01
N LYS A 45 -20.87 11.00 -5.31
CA LYS A 45 -21.44 12.13 -4.55
C LYS A 45 -20.53 12.58 -3.41
N ASP A 46 -19.91 11.63 -2.70
CA ASP A 46 -19.11 11.92 -1.51
C ASP A 46 -17.72 12.50 -1.86
N THR A 47 -17.11 12.05 -2.97
CA THR A 47 -15.70 12.39 -3.29
C THR A 47 -15.48 13.02 -4.67
N GLY A 48 -16.46 12.98 -5.58
CA GLY A 48 -16.30 13.43 -6.97
C GLY A 48 -15.35 12.56 -7.81
N ASP A 49 -14.75 11.51 -7.22
CA ASP A 49 -13.72 10.69 -7.86
C ASP A 49 -14.26 9.30 -8.26
N LEU A 50 -14.07 8.99 -9.54
CA LEU A 50 -14.44 7.74 -10.21
C LEU A 50 -13.38 6.65 -10.12
N SER A 51 -12.20 7.00 -9.62
CA SER A 51 -11.07 6.08 -9.55
C SER A 51 -11.40 4.86 -8.68
N PRO A 52 -10.91 3.65 -9.02
CA PRO A 52 -10.92 2.54 -8.07
C PRO A 52 -10.27 3.00 -6.77
N GLY A 53 -10.90 2.71 -5.63
CA GLY A 53 -10.21 2.90 -4.33
C GLY A 53 -8.87 2.17 -4.39
N LYS A 54 -7.80 2.76 -3.82
CA LYS A 54 -6.44 2.19 -3.86
C LYS A 54 -6.50 0.72 -3.42
N GLN A 55 -6.32 -0.19 -4.38
CA GLN A 55 -6.42 -1.63 -4.13
C GLN A 55 -5.14 -2.07 -3.41
N GLY A 56 -5.20 -2.16 -2.09
CA GLY A 56 -4.07 -2.55 -1.25
C GLY A 56 -4.44 -2.47 0.21
N ASN A 57 -3.85 -3.35 1.02
CA ASN A 57 -4.01 -3.31 2.46
C ASN A 57 -3.19 -2.11 2.98
N ASN A 58 -3.75 -0.91 2.89
CA ASN A 58 -3.13 0.33 3.38
C ASN A 58 -3.26 0.43 4.90
N ARG A 59 -3.04 -0.68 5.61
CA ARG A 59 -2.83 -0.64 7.05
C ARG A 59 -1.48 0.04 7.25
N ALA A 60 -1.51 1.22 7.88
CA ALA A 60 -0.32 1.88 8.37
C ALA A 60 0.54 0.85 9.11
N SER A 61 1.83 0.78 8.77
CA SER A 61 2.75 -0.09 9.51
C SER A 61 2.78 0.40 10.95
N LYS A 62 2.90 -0.52 11.93
CA LYS A 62 3.16 -0.16 13.34
C LYS A 62 4.38 0.76 13.50
N LEU A 63 5.26 0.79 12.49
CA LEU A 63 6.48 1.59 12.42
C LEU A 63 6.29 2.99 11.81
N GLU A 64 5.14 3.32 11.20
CA GLU A 64 4.93 4.64 10.58
C GLU A 64 5.10 5.81 11.56
N PRO A 65 4.60 5.76 12.81
CA PRO A 65 4.83 6.82 13.80
C PRO A 65 6.31 6.97 14.22
N PHE A 66 7.13 5.94 13.99
CA PHE A 66 8.54 5.88 14.40
C PHE A 66 9.50 6.07 13.22
N THR A 67 8.99 6.54 12.08
CA THR A 67 9.78 6.70 10.85
C THR A 67 11.00 7.60 11.06
N GLU A 68 10.85 8.72 11.76
CA GLU A 68 11.94 9.67 12.01
C GLU A 68 13.00 9.09 12.93
N PHE A 69 12.58 8.40 13.99
CA PHE A 69 13.47 7.71 14.91
C PHE A 69 14.31 6.64 14.19
N ILE A 70 13.68 5.81 13.35
CA ILE A 70 14.38 4.79 12.56
C ILE A 70 15.37 5.43 11.57
N LYS A 71 15.02 6.57 10.96
CA LYS A 71 15.92 7.31 10.07
C LYS A 71 17.13 7.89 10.81
N SER A 72 16.93 8.50 11.98
CA SER A 72 18.03 9.01 12.81
C SER A 72 19.00 7.88 13.16
N MET A 73 18.47 6.78 13.68
CA MET A 73 19.29 5.64 14.09
C MET A 73 20.11 5.03 12.94
N LEU A 74 19.53 4.96 11.73
CA LEU A 74 20.25 4.50 10.54
C LEU A 74 21.30 5.50 10.04
N SER A 75 21.12 6.79 10.32
CA SER A 75 22.11 7.83 10.02
C SER A 75 23.28 7.76 11.01
N ASP A 76 22.99 7.60 12.29
CA ASP A 76 23.98 7.53 13.37
C ASP A 76 24.78 6.22 13.31
N TYR A 77 24.11 5.11 12.99
CA TYR A 77 24.71 3.78 12.95
C TYR A 77 24.37 3.02 11.65
N PRO A 78 25.04 3.35 10.52
CA PRO A 78 24.75 2.76 9.21
C PRO A 78 25.12 1.27 9.09
N SER A 79 25.83 0.71 10.07
CA SER A 79 26.28 -0.69 10.09
C SER A 79 25.31 -1.65 10.78
N LEU A 80 24.30 -1.13 11.50
CA LEU A 80 23.36 -1.96 12.26
C LEU A 80 22.67 -2.99 11.38
N THR A 81 22.51 -4.17 11.95
CA THR A 81 21.74 -5.28 11.40
C THR A 81 20.25 -5.10 11.69
N LEU A 82 19.40 -5.78 10.94
CA LEU A 82 17.95 -5.67 11.13
C LEU A 82 17.50 -6.21 12.49
N SER A 83 18.20 -7.19 13.07
CA SER A 83 17.91 -7.73 14.40
C SER A 83 18.19 -6.70 15.50
N GLU A 84 19.35 -6.04 15.44
CA GLU A 84 19.72 -4.99 16.40
C GLU A 84 18.72 -3.83 16.36
N ILE A 85 18.27 -3.44 15.16
CA ILE A 85 17.23 -2.40 15.01
C ILE A 85 15.91 -2.81 15.68
N VAL A 86 15.52 -4.09 15.57
CA VAL A 86 14.32 -4.61 16.25
C VAL A 86 14.48 -4.57 17.77
N GLU A 87 15.64 -5.00 18.29
CA GLU A 87 15.93 -4.97 19.72
C GLU A 87 15.92 -3.54 20.28
N ILE A 88 16.49 -2.56 19.56
CA ILE A 88 16.46 -1.16 19.98
C ILE A 88 15.02 -0.61 19.95
N LEU A 89 14.22 -0.97 18.95
CA LEU A 89 12.80 -0.57 18.89
C LEU A 89 11.99 -1.17 20.04
N GLU A 90 12.30 -2.40 20.46
CA GLU A 90 11.69 -3.03 21.62
C GLU A 90 12.12 -2.35 22.92
N ASN A 91 13.42 -2.05 23.08
CA ASN A 91 13.94 -1.45 24.30
C ASN A 91 13.54 0.02 24.47
N GLU A 92 13.67 0.85 23.43
CA GLU A 92 13.43 2.29 23.52
C GLU A 92 11.97 2.67 23.31
N LYS A 93 11.26 1.97 22.43
CA LYS A 93 9.88 2.31 22.03
C LYS A 93 8.85 1.30 22.50
N LYS A 94 9.25 0.20 23.17
CA LYS A 94 8.37 -0.88 23.64
C LYS A 94 7.55 -1.50 22.51
N ILE A 95 8.13 -1.58 21.32
CA ILE A 95 7.46 -2.09 20.12
C ILE A 95 8.14 -3.36 19.63
N THR A 96 7.38 -4.45 19.68
CA THR A 96 7.78 -5.73 19.11
C THR A 96 7.32 -5.82 17.65
N VAL A 97 8.30 -5.90 16.76
CA VAL A 97 8.08 -6.13 15.32
C VAL A 97 9.00 -7.23 14.82
N HIS A 98 8.50 -8.05 13.91
CA HIS A 98 9.34 -9.06 13.25
C HIS A 98 10.33 -8.40 12.27
N ILE A 99 11.50 -9.02 12.09
CA ILE A 99 12.55 -8.57 11.15
C ILE A 99 11.99 -8.33 9.73
N THR A 100 11.07 -9.18 9.28
CA THR A 100 10.43 -9.03 7.96
C THR A 100 9.55 -7.79 7.85
N THR A 101 8.94 -7.36 8.95
CA THR A 101 8.12 -6.14 9.02
C THR A 101 9.01 -4.92 8.86
N LEU A 102 10.13 -4.88 9.58
CA LEU A 102 11.15 -3.84 9.45
C LEU A 102 11.76 -3.82 8.03
N SER A 103 12.12 -4.97 7.48
CA SER A 103 12.68 -5.09 6.11
C SER A 103 11.72 -4.53 5.04
N ARG A 104 10.43 -4.91 5.09
CA ARG A 104 9.41 -4.38 4.18
C ARG A 104 9.19 -2.88 4.37
N PHE A 105 9.25 -2.40 5.62
CA PHE A 105 9.11 -1.00 5.95
C PHE A 105 10.26 -0.14 5.41
N LEU A 106 11.51 -0.57 5.60
CA LEU A 106 12.68 0.10 5.03
C LEU A 106 12.66 0.11 3.50
N LYS A 107 12.21 -1.00 2.88
CA LYS A 107 12.01 -1.06 1.42
C LYS A 107 10.94 -0.07 0.94
N LYS A 108 9.83 0.10 1.68
CA LYS A 108 8.79 1.12 1.39
C LYS A 108 9.36 2.55 1.46
N LEU A 109 10.31 2.79 2.35
CA LEU A 109 10.98 4.09 2.51
C LEU A 109 12.15 4.30 1.52
N ASN A 110 12.40 3.37 0.60
CA ASN A 110 13.58 3.36 -0.29
C ASN A 110 14.92 3.46 0.45
N ILE A 111 14.97 3.01 1.71
CA ILE A 111 16.21 2.99 2.49
C ILE A 111 16.92 1.67 2.22
N THR A 112 17.95 1.73 1.37
CA THR A 112 18.83 0.59 1.10
C THR A 112 20.11 0.72 1.90
N ARG A 113 20.52 -0.34 2.61
CA ARG A 113 21.86 -0.41 3.22
C ARG A 113 22.90 -0.20 2.12
N LYS A 114 23.72 0.85 2.22
CA LYS A 114 24.87 1.02 1.34
C LYS A 114 25.83 -0.14 1.62
N LYS A 115 25.90 -1.09 0.69
CA LYS A 115 26.82 -2.23 0.79
C LYS A 115 28.24 -1.67 0.65
N LYS A 116 29.00 -1.58 1.75
CA LYS A 116 30.45 -1.43 1.66
C LYS A 116 30.97 -2.73 1.05
N LEU A 117 31.40 -2.69 -0.20
CA LEU A 117 32.02 -3.80 -0.90
C LEU A 117 33.41 -4.07 -0.29
N TYR A 118 33.46 -4.68 0.90
CA TYR A 118 34.64 -5.42 1.31
C TYR A 118 34.46 -6.84 0.80
N MET A 119 34.92 -7.07 -0.43
CA MET A 119 34.97 -8.42 -0.99
C MET A 119 36.44 -8.71 -1.30
N PRO A 120 37.14 -9.61 -0.55
CA PRO A 120 38.12 -10.43 -1.21
C PRO A 120 37.33 -11.36 -2.14
N LEU A 121 37.57 -11.24 -3.44
CA LEU A 121 36.97 -12.09 -4.47
C LEU A 121 37.23 -13.56 -4.11
N LYS A 122 36.22 -14.28 -3.63
CA LYS A 122 36.30 -15.75 -3.63
C LYS A 122 36.11 -16.21 -5.08
N PRO A 123 37.03 -17.02 -5.63
CA PRO A 123 36.99 -17.40 -7.03
C PRO A 123 35.75 -18.25 -7.34
N LYS A 124 35.16 -17.96 -8.50
CA LYS A 124 34.00 -18.62 -9.10
C LYS A 124 34.34 -20.11 -9.29
N ARG A 125 33.69 -21.02 -8.55
CA ARG A 125 33.78 -22.45 -8.85
C ARG A 125 33.02 -22.71 -10.15
N LYS A 126 33.76 -23.11 -11.19
CA LYS A 126 33.25 -23.84 -12.35
C LYS A 126 32.97 -25.28 -11.90
N GLY A 127 31.86 -25.84 -12.35
CA GLY A 127 31.40 -27.20 -12.10
C GLY A 127 29.93 -27.29 -12.39
#